data_AF-A0A7S4CSA5-F1
#
_entry.id   AF-A0A7S4CSA5-F1
#
_cell.length_a   1.000
_cell.length_b   1.000
_cell.length_c   1.000
_cell.angle_alpha   90.00
_cell.angle_beta   90.00
_cell.angle_gamma   90.00
#
_symmetry.space_group_name_H-M   'P 1'
#
loop_
_entity.id
_entity.type
_entity.pdbx_description
1 polymer ?
#
loop_
_entity_poly.entity_id
_entity_poly.type
_entity_poly.pdbx_seq_one_letter_code
_entity_poly.pdbx_strand_id
1 'polypeptide(L)'
;LSYAVLTKIAYHIGKGDYLWNWFQEAVKSVMMERGQRSHRGIHCGTMASTLDVIVLSFIGMVQRKDASILINPTLPPSWQKVQFRQLVSGTWMVITVTKKKVRISVESITGGASESTVIVGSNRLTVGSWSTVTVKHNRV
;
A
#
# COMPACT_ATOMS: atom_id res chain seq x y z
N LEU A 1 -0.32 17.84 5.55
CA LEU A 1 -0.22 17.47 4.12
C LEU A 1 1.23 17.34 3.61
N SER A 2 2.14 18.28 3.91
CA SER A 2 3.54 18.31 3.39
C SER A 2 4.31 16.99 3.53
N TYR A 3 4.32 16.38 4.72
CA TYR A 3 5.11 15.16 4.98
C TYR A 3 4.64 13.91 4.23
N ALA A 4 3.34 13.76 3.98
CA ALA A 4 2.82 12.63 3.21
C ALA A 4 3.28 12.70 1.75
N VAL A 5 3.30 13.91 1.18
CA VAL A 5 3.83 14.17 -0.17
C VAL A 5 5.34 13.90 -0.22
N LEU A 6 6.10 14.41 0.75
CA LEU A 6 7.55 14.17 0.84
C LEU A 6 7.88 12.68 0.97
N THR A 7 7.10 11.93 1.74
CA THR A 7 7.27 10.48 1.88
C THR A 7 7.03 9.75 0.56
N LYS A 8 6.02 10.18 -0.22
CA LYS A 8 5.78 9.64 -1.55
C LYS A 8 6.92 9.97 -2.53
N ILE A 9 7.46 11.18 -2.47
CA ILE A 9 8.63 11.57 -3.28
C ILE A 9 9.86 10.74 -2.87
N ALA A 10 10.11 10.55 -1.57
CA ALA A 10 11.21 9.75 -1.03
C ALA A 10 11.27 8.35 -1.63
N TYR A 11 10.09 7.71 -1.73
CA TYR A 11 9.93 6.40 -2.34
C TYR A 11 10.34 6.42 -3.81
N HIS A 12 9.86 7.39 -4.58
CA HIS A 12 10.17 7.50 -6.01
C HIS A 12 11.65 7.84 -6.30
N ILE A 13 12.32 8.55 -5.39
CA ILE A 13 13.76 8.87 -5.50
C ILE A 13 14.67 7.80 -4.87
N GLY A 14 14.12 6.69 -4.38
CA GLY A 14 14.90 5.59 -3.81
C GLY A 14 15.54 5.88 -2.45
N LYS A 15 15.10 6.93 -1.74
CA LYS A 15 15.61 7.29 -0.40
C LYS A 15 14.87 6.53 0.70
N GLY A 16 15.00 5.20 0.68
CA GLY A 16 14.32 4.28 1.61
C GLY A 16 14.58 4.60 3.09
N ASP A 17 15.80 5.02 3.44
CA ASP A 17 16.21 5.31 4.82
C ASP A 17 15.41 6.46 5.47
N TYR A 18 14.98 7.43 4.66
CA TYR A 18 14.20 8.58 5.14
C TYR A 18 12.70 8.34 5.10
N LEU A 19 12.24 7.34 4.33
CA LEU A 19 10.83 7.03 4.13
C LEU A 19 10.11 6.76 5.46
N TRP A 20 10.73 5.93 6.31
CA TRP A 20 10.16 5.57 7.61
C TRP A 20 10.12 6.76 8.57
N ASN A 21 11.20 7.52 8.66
CA ASN A 21 11.29 8.67 9.56
C ASN A 21 10.25 9.75 9.18
N TRP A 22 10.14 10.07 7.88
CA TRP A 22 9.15 11.07 7.42
C TRP A 22 7.72 10.59 7.58
N PHE A 23 7.45 9.30 7.41
CA PHE A 23 6.14 8.74 7.73
C PHE A 23 5.80 8.88 9.22
N GLN A 24 6.74 8.57 10.12
CA GLN A 24 6.52 8.74 11.55
C GLN A 24 6.21 10.19 11.92
N GLU A 25 6.96 11.15 11.37
CA GLU A 25 6.69 12.58 11.58
C GLU A 25 5.33 13.01 11.01
N ALA A 26 4.95 12.48 9.84
CA ALA A 26 3.61 12.72 9.27
C ALA A 26 2.49 12.24 10.20
N VAL A 27 2.60 11.02 10.72
CA VAL A 27 1.59 10.43 11.63
C VAL A 27 1.55 11.17 12.96
N LYS A 28 2.71 11.50 13.54
CA LYS A 28 2.81 12.28 14.79
C LYS A 28 2.17 13.66 14.64
N SER A 29 2.46 14.37 13.54
CA SER A 29 1.87 15.68 13.25
C SER A 29 0.33 15.60 13.21
N VAL A 30 -0.24 14.58 12.56
CA VAL A 30 -1.71 14.38 12.52
C VAL A 30 -2.28 14.10 13.91
N MET A 31 -1.60 13.29 14.74
CA MET A 31 -2.03 13.01 16.11
C MET A 31 -1.93 14.23 17.03
N MET A 32 -0.84 15.00 16.93
CA MET A 32 -0.63 16.22 17.74
C MET A 32 -1.61 17.34 17.35
N GLU A 33 -1.88 17.53 16.06
CA GLU A 33 -2.88 18.51 15.59
C GLU A 33 -4.28 18.20 16.13
N ARG A 34 -4.64 16.91 16.26
CA ARG A 34 -5.89 16.49 16.91
C ARG A 34 -5.95 16.89 18.39
N GLY A 35 -4.84 16.78 19.12
CA GLY A 35 -4.77 17.12 20.54
C GLY A 35 -4.83 18.62 20.82
N GLN A 36 -4.19 19.46 20.00
CA GLN A 36 -4.11 20.90 20.25
C GLN A 36 -5.27 21.71 19.64
N ARG A 37 -5.99 21.18 18.63
CA ARG A 37 -7.01 21.94 17.87
C ARG A 37 -8.31 21.17 17.61
N SER A 38 -8.74 20.35 18.58
CA SER A 38 -9.99 19.58 18.53
C SER A 38 -11.27 20.40 18.21
N HIS A 39 -11.23 21.73 18.34
CA HIS A 39 -12.36 22.63 18.05
C HIS A 39 -12.47 23.07 16.57
N ARG A 40 -11.50 22.74 15.69
CA ARG A 40 -11.46 23.19 14.28
C ARG A 40 -11.77 22.11 13.24
N GLY A 41 -12.32 20.97 13.67
CA GLY A 41 -12.73 19.88 12.78
C GLY A 41 -11.61 18.87 12.45
N ILE A 42 -12.03 17.67 12.02
CA ILE A 42 -11.12 16.56 11.70
C ILE A 42 -10.44 16.84 10.35
N HIS A 43 -9.11 16.87 10.31
CA HIS A 43 -8.34 16.98 9.07
C HIS A 43 -8.30 15.64 8.31
N CYS A 44 -9.46 15.22 7.80
CA CYS A 44 -9.65 13.94 7.11
C CYS A 44 -8.71 13.76 5.90
N GLY A 45 -8.39 14.83 5.17
CA GLY A 45 -7.47 14.76 4.01
C GLY A 45 -6.06 14.32 4.37
N THR A 46 -5.52 14.80 5.50
CA THR A 46 -4.18 14.39 5.95
C THR A 46 -4.20 12.94 6.48
N MET A 47 -5.31 12.50 7.08
CA MET A 47 -5.48 11.11 7.51
C MET A 47 -5.65 10.13 6.35
N ALA A 48 -6.37 10.51 5.29
CA ALA A 48 -6.45 9.70 4.08
C ALA A 48 -5.06 9.58 3.42
N SER A 49 -4.31 10.67 3.40
CA SER A 49 -2.95 10.70 2.84
C SER A 49 -1.98 9.76 3.56
N THR A 50 -2.15 9.49 4.87
CA THR A 50 -1.29 8.51 5.56
C THR A 50 -1.58 7.08 5.10
N LEU A 51 -2.83 6.73 4.79
CA LEU A 51 -3.17 5.43 4.19
C LEU A 51 -2.56 5.28 2.79
N ASP A 52 -2.61 6.34 1.99
CA ASP A 52 -1.97 6.34 0.67
C ASP A 52 -0.46 6.11 0.76
N VAL A 53 0.21 6.68 1.77
CA VAL A 53 1.64 6.40 1.99
C VAL A 53 1.89 4.93 2.31
N ILE A 54 1.00 4.27 3.06
CA ILE A 54 1.10 2.82 3.32
C ILE A 54 1.02 2.05 1.99
N VAL A 55 -0.04 2.27 1.22
CA VAL A 55 -0.31 1.49 0.00
C VAL A 55 0.69 1.81 -1.12
N LEU A 56 0.98 3.09 -1.37
CA LEU A 56 1.78 3.53 -2.50
C LEU A 56 3.29 3.47 -2.22
N SER A 57 3.73 3.73 -0.98
CA SER A 57 5.16 3.79 -0.66
C SER A 57 5.68 2.53 0.03
N PHE A 58 5.01 2.03 1.07
CA PHE A 58 5.52 0.85 1.80
C PHE A 58 5.13 -0.47 1.13
N ILE A 59 3.92 -0.56 0.58
CA ILE A 59 3.52 -1.74 -0.20
C ILE A 59 3.97 -1.61 -1.66
N GLY A 60 4.20 -0.38 -2.14
CA GLY A 60 4.63 -0.12 -3.51
C GLY A 60 3.58 -0.54 -4.53
N MET A 61 2.29 -0.46 -4.16
CA MET A 61 1.20 -0.93 -4.99
C MET A 61 0.80 0.13 -6.03
N VAL A 62 0.86 -0.23 -7.31
CA VAL A 62 0.50 0.67 -8.42
C VAL A 62 -0.31 -0.09 -9.46
N GLN A 63 -1.45 0.48 -9.86
CA GLN A 63 -2.18 0.01 -11.02
C GLN A 63 -1.52 0.56 -12.30
N ARG A 64 -1.17 -0.32 -13.23
CA ARG A 64 -0.57 0.04 -14.51
C ARG A 64 -1.64 0.24 -15.59
N LYS A 65 -1.24 0.83 -16.72
CA LYS A 65 -2.13 1.10 -17.87
C LYS A 65 -2.74 -0.16 -18.47
N ASP A 66 -2.05 -1.30 -18.38
CA ASP A 66 -2.51 -2.62 -18.85
C ASP A 66 -3.44 -3.32 -17.83
N ALA A 67 -4.03 -2.57 -16.90
CA ALA A 67 -4.85 -3.04 -15.78
C ALA A 67 -4.15 -3.99 -14.79
N SER A 68 -2.86 -4.29 -14.99
CA SER A 68 -2.11 -5.12 -14.06
C SER A 68 -1.71 -4.35 -12.80
N ILE A 69 -1.65 -5.06 -11.68
CA ILE A 69 -1.29 -4.49 -10.38
C ILE A 69 0.16 -4.84 -10.10
N LEU A 70 1.03 -3.83 -9.98
CA LEU A 70 2.39 -4.01 -9.49
C LEU A 70 2.41 -3.89 -7.97
N ILE A 71 3.09 -4.79 -7.28
CA ILE A 71 3.35 -4.74 -5.84
C ILE A 71 4.85 -4.91 -5.63
N ASN A 72 5.45 -3.92 -4.97
CA ASN A 72 6.88 -3.91 -4.67
C ASN A 72 7.11 -3.48 -3.21
N PRO A 73 6.95 -4.42 -2.26
CA PRO A 73 6.91 -4.07 -0.85
C PRO A 73 8.29 -3.70 -0.32
N THR A 74 8.34 -2.65 0.49
CA THR A 74 9.51 -2.22 1.27
C THR A 74 9.01 -1.89 2.67
N LEU A 75 8.84 -2.92 3.51
CA LEU A 75 8.28 -2.73 4.85
C LEU A 75 9.34 -2.14 5.80
N PRO A 76 8.97 -1.19 6.68
CA PRO A 76 9.89 -0.67 7.67
C PRO A 76 10.26 -1.75 8.72
N PRO A 77 11.39 -1.60 9.42
CA PRO A 77 11.89 -2.63 10.34
C PRO A 77 10.91 -3.07 11.42
N SER A 78 10.06 -2.15 11.90
CA SER A 78 9.08 -2.39 12.96
C SER A 78 7.86 -3.20 12.49
N TRP A 79 7.56 -3.24 11.20
CA TRP A 79 6.36 -3.88 10.67
C TRP A 79 6.59 -5.35 10.35
N GLN A 80 5.82 -6.23 11.00
CA GLN A 80 5.85 -7.67 10.72
C GLN A 80 4.88 -8.05 9.60
N LYS A 81 3.72 -7.38 9.56
CA LYS A 81 2.64 -7.66 8.63
C LYS A 81 1.79 -6.41 8.41
N VAL A 82 1.37 -6.20 7.17
CA VAL A 82 0.31 -5.25 6.79
C VAL A 82 -0.74 -6.04 6.02
N GLN A 83 -2.02 -5.80 6.32
CA GLN A 83 -3.12 -6.42 5.61
C GLN A 83 -4.23 -5.40 5.38
N PHE A 84 -4.73 -5.34 4.15
CA PHE A 84 -5.84 -4.48 3.77
C PHE A 84 -6.65 -5.11 2.64
N ARG A 85 -7.87 -4.61 2.46
CA ARG A 85 -8.80 -5.01 1.40
C ARG A 85 -8.97 -3.84 0.44
N GLN A 86 -8.84 -4.08 -0.85
CA GLN A 86 -8.94 -3.05 -1.87
C GLN A 86 -9.68 -3.56 -3.11
N LEU A 87 -10.51 -2.69 -3.69
CA LEU A 87 -11.11 -2.88 -5.00
C LEU A 87 -10.17 -2.29 -6.06
N VAL A 88 -9.73 -3.09 -7.02
CA VAL A 88 -8.85 -2.65 -8.11
C VAL A 88 -9.37 -3.22 -9.41
N SER A 89 -9.66 -2.35 -10.40
CA SER A 89 -10.20 -2.77 -11.69
C SER A 89 -11.39 -3.74 -11.59
N GLY A 90 -12.34 -3.48 -10.69
CA GLY A 90 -13.48 -4.37 -10.47
C GLY A 90 -13.18 -5.65 -9.68
N THR A 91 -11.95 -5.85 -9.20
CA THR A 91 -11.59 -7.05 -8.41
C THR A 91 -11.37 -6.71 -6.94
N TRP A 92 -12.14 -7.35 -6.06
CA TRP A 92 -11.94 -7.27 -4.61
C TRP A 92 -10.80 -8.19 -4.20
N MET A 93 -9.74 -7.59 -3.65
CA MET A 93 -8.55 -8.31 -3.21
C MET A 93 -8.25 -8.04 -1.75
N VAL A 94 -7.86 -9.07 -1.02
CA VAL A 94 -7.21 -8.97 0.29
C VAL A 94 -5.72 -9.17 0.09
N ILE A 95 -4.96 -8.11 0.36
CA ILE A 95 -3.52 -8.08 0.19
C ILE A 95 -2.88 -8.15 1.58
N THR A 96 -2.04 -9.15 1.78
CA THR A 96 -1.26 -9.35 3.00
C THR A 96 0.22 -9.32 2.66
N VAL A 97 0.94 -8.37 3.22
CA VAL A 97 2.38 -8.22 3.02
C VAL A 97 3.10 -8.47 4.32
N THR A 98 4.16 -9.27 4.25
CA THR A 98 5.11 -9.52 5.34
C THR A 98 6.52 -9.30 4.80
N LYS A 99 7.53 -9.32 5.67
CA LYS A 99 8.94 -9.17 5.24
C LYS A 99 9.44 -10.25 4.27
N LYS A 100 8.77 -11.40 4.20
CA LYS A 100 9.22 -12.55 3.40
C LYS A 100 8.30 -12.90 2.24
N LYS A 101 7.05 -12.47 2.29
CA LYS A 101 6.01 -12.89 1.34
C LYS A 101 4.89 -11.88 1.21
N VAL A 102 4.34 -11.85 0.00
CA VAL A 102 3.08 -11.19 -0.35
C VAL A 102 2.05 -12.28 -0.60
N ARG A 103 0.89 -12.19 0.04
CA ARG A 103 -0.27 -13.04 -0.21
C ARG A 103 -1.39 -12.17 -0.76
N ILE A 104 -1.98 -12.60 -1.86
CA ILE A 104 -3.12 -11.95 -2.50
C ILE A 104 -4.24 -12.97 -2.54
N SER A 105 -5.38 -12.64 -1.94
CA SER A 105 -6.61 -13.43 -2.01
C SER A 105 -7.64 -12.63 -2.79
N VAL A 106 -8.12 -13.17 -3.90
CA VAL A 106 -9.21 -12.59 -4.68
C VAL A 106 -10.51 -13.08 -4.10
N GLU A 107 -11.37 -12.18 -3.64
CA GLU A 107 -12.70 -12.53 -3.12
C GLU A 107 -13.72 -12.58 -4.26
N SER A 108 -13.76 -11.55 -5.10
CA SER A 108 -14.69 -11.48 -6.21
C SER A 108 -14.16 -10.61 -7.33
N ILE A 109 -14.58 -10.94 -8.56
CA ILE A 109 -14.34 -10.14 -9.74
C ILE A 109 -15.70 -9.68 -10.26
N THR A 110 -15.91 -8.37 -10.33
CA THR A 110 -17.07 -7.72 -10.93
C THR A 110 -16.67 -7.03 -12.24
N GLY A 111 -17.58 -6.97 -13.21
CA GLY A 111 -17.34 -6.28 -14.48
C GLY A 111 -16.90 -7.16 -15.66
N GLY A 112 -17.25 -8.45 -15.66
CA GLY A 112 -17.10 -9.33 -16.83
C GLY A 112 -15.70 -9.90 -17.08
N ALA A 113 -14.68 -9.44 -16.34
CA ALA A 113 -13.37 -10.08 -16.32
C ALA A 113 -13.42 -11.41 -15.55
N SER A 114 -12.76 -12.46 -16.05
CA SER A 114 -12.62 -13.74 -15.35
C SER A 114 -11.37 -13.80 -14.45
N GLU A 115 -10.38 -12.95 -14.74
CA GLU A 115 -9.06 -12.98 -14.12
C GLU A 115 -8.46 -11.57 -13.99
N SER A 116 -7.57 -11.42 -13.01
CA SER A 116 -6.74 -10.22 -12.81
C SER A 116 -5.26 -10.57 -12.87
N THR A 117 -4.45 -9.71 -13.47
CA THR A 117 -2.99 -9.86 -13.46
C THR A 117 -2.38 -9.09 -12.29
N VAL A 118 -1.59 -9.76 -11.45
CA VAL A 118 -0.80 -9.15 -10.39
C VAL A 118 0.68 -9.47 -10.57
N ILE A 119 1.53 -8.48 -10.43
CA ILE A 119 2.98 -8.55 -10.57
C ILE A 119 3.59 -8.25 -9.21
N VAL A 120 4.29 -9.21 -8.62
CA VAL A 120 5.00 -9.04 -7.35
C VAL A 120 6.50 -9.08 -7.62
N GLY A 121 7.17 -7.93 -7.55
CA GLY A 121 8.55 -7.79 -8.02
C GLY A 121 8.67 -8.17 -9.50
N SER A 122 9.42 -9.25 -9.79
CA SER A 122 9.58 -9.79 -11.15
C SER A 122 8.57 -10.88 -11.50
N ASN A 123 7.77 -11.36 -10.54
CA ASN A 123 6.85 -12.48 -10.75
C ASN A 123 5.50 -11.98 -11.25
N ARG A 124 5.12 -12.33 -12.49
CA ARG A 124 3.79 -12.08 -13.04
C ARG A 124 2.86 -13.25 -12.73
N LEU A 125 1.71 -12.96 -12.16
CA LEU A 125 0.71 -13.94 -11.75
C LEU A 125 -0.65 -13.54 -12.31
N THR A 126 -1.42 -14.54 -12.69
CA THR A 126 -2.82 -14.38 -13.05
C THR A 126 -3.66 -15.01 -11.95
N VAL A 127 -4.63 -14.25 -11.42
CA VAL A 127 -5.47 -14.65 -10.30
C VAL A 127 -6.93 -14.62 -10.72
N GLY A 128 -7.61 -15.76 -10.59
CA GLY A 128 -9.06 -15.88 -10.81
C GLY A 128 -9.87 -15.58 -9.55
N SER A 129 -11.20 -15.57 -9.68
CA SER A 129 -12.12 -15.43 -8.53
C SER A 129 -11.87 -16.49 -7.46
N TRP A 130 -11.97 -16.11 -6.19
CA TRP A 130 -11.77 -17.00 -5.02
C TRP A 130 -10.38 -17.66 -4.93
N SER A 131 -9.41 -17.18 -5.71
CA SER A 131 -8.05 -17.72 -5.70
C SER A 131 -7.19 -17.03 -4.64
N THR A 132 -6.20 -17.76 -4.10
CA THR A 132 -5.18 -17.19 -3.23
C THR A 132 -3.81 -17.56 -3.75
N VAL A 133 -2.95 -16.56 -3.95
CA VAL A 133 -1.57 -16.75 -4.37
C VAL A 133 -0.63 -16.15 -3.33
N THR A 134 0.47 -16.84 -3.08
CA THR A 134 1.53 -16.38 -2.17
C THR A 134 2.86 -16.37 -2.91
N VAL A 135 3.52 -15.21 -2.93
CA VAL A 135 4.83 -15.00 -3.54
C VAL A 135 5.84 -14.67 -2.47
N LYS A 136 6.98 -15.35 -2.48
CA LYS A 136 8.13 -14.96 -1.66
C LYS A 136 8.82 -13.76 -2.33
N HIS A 137 9.20 -12.77 -1.54
CA HIS A 137 9.98 -11.64 -2.01
C HIS A 137 11.20 -11.46 -1.09
N ASN A 138 12.33 -11.06 -1.67
CA ASN A 138 13.62 -10.95 -0.98
C ASN A 138 14.05 -9.50 -0.74
N ARG A 139 13.12 -8.53 -0.80
CA ARG A 139 13.45 -7.14 -0.48
C ARG A 139 13.32 -6.92 1.03
N VAL A 140 14.48 -6.77 1.68
CA VAL A 140 14.63 -6.26 3.04
C VAL A 140 14.92 -4.77 2.95
#